data_AF-A0A1B7SL65-F1
#
_entry.id   AF-A0A1B7SL65-F1
#
_cell.length_a   1.000
_cell.length_b   1.000
_cell.length_c   1.000
_cell.angle_alpha   90.00
_cell.angle_beta   90.00
_cell.angle_gamma   90.00
#
_symmetry.space_group_name_H-M   'P 1'
#
loop_
_entity.id
_entity.type
_entity.pdbx_description
1 polymer ?
#
loop_
_entity_poly.entity_id
_entity_poly.type
_entity_poly.pdbx_seq_one_letter_code
_entity_poly.pdbx_strand_id
1 'polypeptide(L)'
;MANVQSKELIKRYLTDSKEFPQLISRERFHSIVQLVCRNQLLDEEETELYDILSRQKQNTLERVESSIDQLDLGRIDTDNNETTVQVEDLSLMQLIQSMDQLNQSLESRIEAIEQDIKVELEEINEKIDALNDLRYGTINFETSIESLCKDLHELENRLLELGK
;
A
#
# COMPACT_ATOMS: atom_id res chain seq x y z
N MET A 1 -38.90 -10.99 15.44
CA MET A 1 -37.62 -11.03 16.18
C MET A 1 -36.43 -11.21 15.24
N ALA A 2 -36.48 -12.12 14.25
CA ALA A 2 -35.44 -12.30 13.23
C ALA A 2 -35.01 -10.99 12.53
N ASN A 3 -35.95 -10.20 11.98
CA ASN A 3 -35.65 -8.94 11.28
C ASN A 3 -34.81 -7.94 12.12
N VAL A 4 -35.02 -7.86 13.44
CA VAL A 4 -34.22 -6.99 14.33
C VAL A 4 -32.80 -7.52 14.50
N GLN A 5 -32.63 -8.84 14.59
CA GLN A 5 -31.30 -9.47 14.68
C GLN A 5 -30.53 -9.37 13.37
N SER A 6 -31.19 -9.57 12.22
CA SER A 6 -30.55 -9.44 10.90
C SER A 6 -30.11 -7.99 10.62
N LYS A 7 -30.90 -6.98 11.01
CA LYS A 7 -30.51 -5.57 10.92
C LYS A 7 -29.28 -5.25 11.76
N GLU A 8 -29.25 -5.71 13.01
CA GLU A 8 -28.09 -5.51 13.90
C GLU A 8 -26.83 -6.22 13.37
N LEU A 9 -26.97 -7.40 12.77
CA LEU A 9 -25.88 -8.11 12.09
C LEU A 9 -25.32 -7.31 10.92
N ILE A 10 -26.18 -6.80 10.04
CA ILE A 10 -25.78 -5.99 8.88
C ILE A 10 -25.16 -4.67 9.32
N LYS A 11 -25.80 -4.00 10.29
CA LYS A 11 -25.32 -2.75 10.88
C LYS A 11 -23.91 -2.96 11.42
N ARG A 12 -23.76 -3.92 12.32
CA ARG A 12 -22.46 -4.26 12.89
C ARG A 12 -21.43 -4.59 11.82
N TYR A 13 -21.73 -5.42 10.83
CA TYR A 13 -20.77 -5.75 9.77
C TYR A 13 -20.33 -4.54 8.94
N LEU A 14 -21.27 -3.66 8.56
CA LEU A 14 -20.99 -2.51 7.72
C LEU A 14 -20.40 -1.32 8.49
N THR A 15 -20.61 -1.26 9.81
CA THR A 15 -20.18 -0.13 10.65
C THR A 15 -19.01 -0.46 11.58
N ASP A 16 -18.75 -1.73 11.91
CA ASP A 16 -17.47 -2.19 12.52
C ASP A 16 -16.28 -2.07 11.56
N SER A 17 -16.47 -1.50 10.35
CA SER A 17 -15.35 -1.19 9.47
C SER A 17 -14.33 -0.30 10.21
N LYS A 18 -13.05 -0.73 10.22
CA LYS A 18 -11.90 -0.03 10.83
C LYS A 18 -12.06 1.49 10.70
N GLU A 19 -11.90 2.27 11.75
CA GLU A 19 -12.04 3.74 11.71
C GLU A 19 -11.15 4.38 10.62
N PHE A 20 -11.45 5.60 10.13
CA PHE A 20 -10.61 6.23 9.09
C PHE A 20 -9.10 6.19 9.41
N PRO A 21 -8.66 6.50 10.64
CA PRO A 21 -7.25 6.45 11.01
C PRO A 21 -6.65 5.04 11.03
N GLN A 22 -7.49 4.01 11.19
CA GLN A 22 -7.08 2.62 11.16
C GLN A 22 -6.98 2.07 9.72
N LEU A 23 -7.77 2.63 8.78
CA LEU A 23 -7.63 2.32 7.35
C LEU A 23 -6.43 3.02 6.72
N ILE A 24 -6.27 4.31 7.03
CA ILE A 24 -5.19 5.14 6.50
C ILE A 24 -4.67 5.97 7.67
N SER A 25 -3.54 5.56 8.24
CA SER A 25 -2.85 6.34 9.26
C SER A 25 -2.37 7.67 8.66
N ARG A 26 -2.19 8.70 9.50
CA ARG A 26 -1.62 9.98 9.06
C ARG A 26 -0.26 9.80 8.39
N GLU A 27 0.58 8.89 8.90
CA GLU A 27 1.90 8.60 8.32
C GLU A 27 1.81 8.00 6.91
N ARG A 28 0.86 7.07 6.70
CA ARG A 28 0.63 6.46 5.39
C ARG A 28 0.05 7.48 4.41
N PHE A 29 -0.88 8.32 4.87
CA PHE A 29 -1.42 9.41 4.08
C PHE A 29 -0.33 10.39 3.65
N HIS A 30 0.52 10.82 4.59
CA HIS A 30 1.64 11.70 4.34
C HIS A 30 2.60 11.13 3.29
N SER A 31 2.96 9.85 3.43
CA SER A 31 3.82 9.16 2.46
C SER A 31 3.21 9.13 1.06
N ILE A 32 1.89 8.91 0.94
CA ILE A 32 1.17 8.93 -0.35
C ILE A 32 1.14 10.36 -0.93
N VAL A 33 0.85 11.37 -0.11
CA VAL A 33 0.81 12.77 -0.54
C VAL A 33 2.18 13.24 -1.01
N GLN A 34 3.25 12.90 -0.29
CA GLN A 34 4.62 13.18 -0.72
C GLN A 34 4.96 12.52 -2.06
N LEU A 35 4.55 11.26 -2.25
CA LEU A 35 4.78 10.52 -3.49
C LEU A 35 4.05 11.16 -4.69
N VAL A 36 2.78 11.51 -4.51
CA VAL A 36 1.90 12.00 -5.59
C VAL A 36 2.15 13.48 -5.88
N CYS A 37 2.29 14.29 -4.83
CA CYS A 37 2.38 15.75 -4.92
C CYS A 37 3.84 16.25 -4.90
N ARG A 38 4.85 15.39 -4.76
CA ARG A 38 6.28 15.74 -4.75
C ARG A 38 6.62 16.95 -3.86
N ASN A 39 6.06 16.99 -2.65
CA ASN A 39 6.24 18.06 -1.66
C ASN A 39 5.72 19.44 -2.10
N GLN A 40 4.74 19.50 -3.01
CA GLN A 40 4.10 20.76 -3.43
C GLN A 40 2.93 21.18 -2.53
N LEU A 41 2.43 20.29 -1.67
CA LEU A 41 1.41 20.62 -0.67
C LEU A 41 2.07 21.17 0.59
N LEU A 42 1.44 22.18 1.19
CA LEU A 42 1.78 22.64 2.53
C LEU A 42 1.24 21.66 3.57
N ASP A 43 1.95 21.48 4.69
CA ASP A 43 1.53 20.59 5.78
C ASP A 43 0.12 20.91 6.32
N GLU A 44 -0.28 22.19 6.27
CA GLU A 44 -1.63 22.65 6.66
C GLU A 44 -2.71 22.13 5.69
N GLU A 45 -2.45 22.17 4.38
CA GLU A 45 -3.38 21.69 3.35
C GLU A 45 -3.50 20.15 3.38
N GLU A 46 -2.40 19.46 3.69
CA GLU A 46 -2.39 18.02 3.87
C GLU A 46 -3.24 17.62 5.09
N THR A 47 -3.07 18.33 6.19
CA THR A 47 -3.84 18.10 7.42
C THR A 47 -5.32 18.37 7.20
N GLU A 48 -5.66 19.46 6.50
CA GLU A 48 -7.04 19.79 6.16
C GLU A 48 -7.66 18.71 5.26
N LEU A 49 -6.92 18.22 4.26
CA LEU A 49 -7.38 17.16 3.38
C LEU A 49 -7.63 15.85 4.13
N TYR A 50 -6.73 15.48 5.05
CA TYR A 50 -6.89 14.30 5.89
C TYR A 50 -8.15 14.40 6.77
N ASP A 51 -8.37 15.55 7.38
CA ASP A 51 -9.52 15.79 8.25
C ASP A 51 -10.85 15.83 7.46
N ILE A 52 -10.85 16.38 6.24
CA ILE A 52 -12.00 16.35 5.32
C ILE A 52 -12.35 14.90 4.96
N LEU A 53 -11.35 14.09 4.57
CA LEU A 53 -11.57 12.69 4.21
C LEU A 53 -12.08 11.86 5.39
N SER A 54 -11.52 12.08 6.58
CA SER A 54 -11.99 11.47 7.82
C SER A 54 -13.46 11.80 8.09
N ARG A 55 -13.83 13.08 7.99
CA ARG A 55 -15.21 13.56 8.16
C ARG A 55 -16.15 13.00 7.09
N GLN A 56 -15.72 12.95 5.84
CA GLN A 56 -16.51 12.41 4.74
C GLN A 56 -16.82 10.94 4.94
N LYS A 57 -15.83 10.16 5.42
CA LYS A 57 -16.07 8.76 5.78
C LYS A 57 -17.07 8.64 6.93
N GLN A 58 -16.92 9.43 7.99
CA GLN A 58 -17.84 9.42 9.13
C GLN A 58 -19.29 9.73 8.70
N ASN A 59 -19.48 10.78 7.90
CA ASN A 59 -20.79 11.13 7.35
C ASN A 59 -21.37 10.01 6.48
N THR A 60 -20.53 9.25 5.79
CA THR A 60 -20.99 8.11 4.97
C THR A 60 -21.46 6.96 5.86
N LEU A 61 -20.74 6.65 6.95
CA LEU A 61 -21.15 5.64 7.93
C LEU A 61 -22.50 5.98 8.56
N GLU A 62 -22.70 7.21 9.00
CA GLU A 62 -23.97 7.67 9.59
C GLU A 62 -25.15 7.56 8.60
N ARG A 63 -24.90 7.84 7.31
CA ARG A 63 -25.90 7.65 6.25
C ARG A 63 -26.23 6.18 6.01
N VAL A 64 -25.22 5.31 6.06
CA VAL A 64 -25.40 3.85 5.92
C VAL A 64 -26.20 3.31 7.11
N GLU A 65 -25.87 3.70 8.34
CA GLU A 65 -26.63 3.35 9.54
C GLU A 65 -28.10 3.76 9.45
N SER A 66 -28.34 5.01 9.08
CA SER A 66 -29.70 5.54 8.90
C SER A 66 -30.47 4.76 7.82
N SER A 67 -29.79 4.31 6.77
CA SER A 67 -30.40 3.53 5.69
C SER A 67 -30.73 2.09 6.13
N ILE A 68 -29.89 1.48 6.98
CA ILE A 68 -30.12 0.15 7.57
C ILE A 68 -31.28 0.18 8.57
N ASP A 69 -31.38 1.25 9.37
CA ASP A 69 -32.50 1.40 10.31
C ASP A 69 -33.84 1.48 9.56
N GLN A 70 -33.86 2.13 8.38
CA GLN A 70 -35.03 2.28 7.50
C GLN A 70 -35.34 1.06 6.61
N LEU A 71 -34.42 0.11 6.44
CA LEU A 71 -34.63 -1.09 5.62
C LEU A 71 -35.76 -1.95 6.18
N ASP A 72 -36.75 -2.35 5.40
CA ASP A 72 -37.73 -3.35 5.84
C ASP A 72 -37.35 -4.73 5.29
N LEU A 73 -36.67 -5.55 6.10
CA LEU A 73 -36.31 -6.92 5.74
C LEU A 73 -37.51 -7.90 5.78
N GLY A 74 -38.71 -7.43 6.16
CA GLY A 74 -39.91 -8.25 6.33
C GLY A 74 -40.70 -8.50 5.04
N ARG A 75 -40.38 -7.81 3.95
CA ARG A 75 -41.05 -7.94 2.64
C ARG A 75 -40.03 -8.11 1.52
N ILE A 76 -39.53 -9.32 1.36
CA ILE A 76 -39.22 -9.79 0.00
C ILE A 76 -40.56 -10.32 -0.51
N ASP A 77 -41.29 -9.50 -1.28
CA ASP A 77 -42.52 -9.94 -1.96
C ASP A 77 -42.15 -11.11 -2.87
N THR A 78 -42.44 -12.33 -2.42
CA THR A 78 -42.51 -13.50 -3.29
C THR A 78 -43.79 -13.43 -4.10
N ASP A 79 -43.87 -12.46 -5.01
CA ASP A 79 -44.81 -12.53 -6.13
C ASP A 79 -44.24 -13.55 -7.12
N ASN A 80 -44.69 -14.80 -6.91
CA ASN A 80 -44.56 -16.01 -7.74
C ASN A 80 -43.75 -17.14 -7.09
N ASN A 81 -44.52 -18.16 -6.67
CA ASN A 81 -44.17 -19.54 -6.32
C ASN A 81 -43.45 -19.80 -4.99
N GLU A 82 -44.24 -20.35 -4.06
CA GLU A 82 -43.91 -21.37 -3.04
C GLU A 82 -42.42 -21.62 -2.72
N THR A 83 -41.69 -20.62 -2.23
CA THR A 83 -40.73 -20.81 -1.15
C THR A 83 -40.48 -19.44 -0.55
N THR A 84 -41.11 -19.16 0.59
CA THR A 84 -40.66 -18.04 1.44
C THR A 84 -39.28 -18.43 1.93
N VAL A 85 -38.24 -18.07 1.18
CA VAL A 85 -36.85 -18.20 1.65
C VAL A 85 -36.71 -17.16 2.74
N GLN A 86 -37.09 -17.55 3.96
CA GLN A 86 -36.64 -16.84 5.14
C GLN A 86 -35.12 -16.87 5.06
N VAL A 87 -34.50 -15.71 4.93
CA VAL A 87 -33.07 -15.58 5.19
C VAL A 87 -32.94 -15.92 6.67
N GLU A 88 -32.71 -17.19 6.97
CA GLU A 88 -32.41 -17.62 8.32
C GLU A 88 -31.17 -16.84 8.77
N ASP A 89 -31.19 -16.27 9.97
CA ASP A 89 -30.07 -15.49 10.52
C ASP A 89 -28.74 -16.28 10.45
N LEU A 90 -28.83 -17.62 10.41
CA LEU A 90 -27.72 -18.54 10.17
C LEU A 90 -27.04 -18.35 8.80
N SER A 91 -27.82 -18.17 7.72
CA SER A 91 -27.32 -17.96 6.36
C SER A 91 -26.63 -16.61 6.20
N LEU A 92 -27.16 -15.57 6.86
CA LEU A 92 -26.55 -14.23 6.88
C LEU A 92 -25.25 -14.23 7.68
N MET A 93 -25.22 -14.92 8.82
CA MET A 93 -24.02 -15.07 9.64
C MET A 93 -22.92 -15.84 8.89
N GLN A 94 -23.27 -16.89 8.14
CA GLN A 94 -22.32 -17.63 7.28
C GLN A 94 -21.76 -16.76 6.15
N LEU A 95 -22.59 -15.90 5.55
CA LEU A 95 -22.16 -14.96 4.52
C LEU A 95 -21.16 -13.94 5.09
N ILE A 96 -21.48 -13.34 6.24
CA ILE A 96 -20.58 -12.40 6.94
C ILE A 96 -19.23 -13.07 7.24
N GLN A 97 -19.24 -14.28 7.78
CA GLN A 97 -18.00 -15.04 8.04
C GLN A 97 -17.19 -15.31 6.78
N SER A 98 -17.86 -15.63 5.66
CA SER A 98 -17.19 -15.87 4.38
C SER A 98 -16.58 -14.59 3.81
N MET A 99 -17.26 -13.45 3.98
CA MET A 99 -16.73 -12.14 3.57
C MET A 99 -15.55 -11.71 4.44
N ASP A 100 -15.58 -11.95 5.75
CA ASP A 100 -14.46 -11.69 6.66
C ASP A 100 -13.22 -12.51 6.29
N GLN A 101 -13.40 -13.80 5.98
CA GLN A 101 -12.32 -14.66 5.50
C GLN A 101 -11.72 -14.18 4.18
N LEU A 102 -12.57 -13.72 3.25
CA LEU A 102 -12.12 -13.14 1.99
C LEU A 102 -11.32 -11.85 2.22
N ASN A 103 -11.81 -10.96 3.09
CA ASN A 103 -11.12 -9.72 3.43
C ASN A 103 -9.74 -9.99 4.05
N GLN A 104 -9.64 -10.93 4.98
CA GLN A 104 -8.35 -11.33 5.57
C GLN A 104 -7.40 -11.91 4.53
N SER A 105 -7.91 -12.75 3.61
CA SER A 105 -7.10 -13.32 2.54
C SER A 105 -6.61 -12.25 1.56
N LEU A 106 -7.41 -11.23 1.28
CA LEU A 106 -7.02 -10.11 0.43
C LEU A 106 -5.98 -9.22 1.11
N GLU A 107 -6.17 -8.89 2.39
CA GLU A 107 -5.24 -8.08 3.17
C GLU A 107 -3.86 -8.75 3.24
N SER A 108 -3.80 -10.05 3.53
CA SER A 108 -2.55 -10.82 3.51
C SER A 108 -1.88 -10.85 2.13
N ARG A 109 -2.68 -10.89 1.04
CA ARG A 109 -2.13 -10.89 -0.32
C ARG A 109 -1.58 -9.52 -0.72
N ILE A 110 -2.23 -8.44 -0.27
CA ILE A 110 -1.74 -7.08 -0.47
C ILE A 110 -0.40 -6.89 0.25
N GLU A 111 -0.33 -7.29 1.53
CA GLU A 111 0.91 -7.19 2.31
C GLU A 111 2.07 -7.96 1.67
N ALA A 112 1.81 -9.16 1.14
CA ALA A 112 2.83 -9.94 0.42
C ALA A 112 3.33 -9.20 -0.84
N ILE A 113 2.43 -8.62 -1.63
CA ILE A 113 2.79 -7.85 -2.83
C ILE A 113 3.57 -6.58 -2.46
N GLU A 114 3.16 -5.87 -1.41
CA GLU A 114 3.89 -4.67 -0.93
C GLU A 114 5.31 -5.03 -0.49
N GLN A 115 5.49 -6.18 0.17
CA GLN A 115 6.81 -6.67 0.57
C GLN A 115 7.68 -7.07 -0.63
N ASP A 116 7.11 -7.78 -1.60
CA ASP A 116 7.81 -8.17 -2.83
C ASP A 116 8.29 -6.94 -3.62
N ILE A 117 7.42 -5.93 -3.77
CA ILE A 117 7.76 -4.66 -4.43
C ILE A 117 8.90 -3.95 -3.69
N LYS A 118 8.89 -3.96 -2.35
CA LYS A 118 9.95 -3.33 -1.56
C LYS A 118 11.30 -4.00 -1.80
N VAL A 119 11.33 -5.34 -1.82
CA VAL A 119 12.56 -6.11 -2.11
C VAL A 119 13.06 -5.82 -3.52
N GLU A 120 12.17 -5.82 -4.53
CA GLU A 120 12.57 -5.49 -5.90
C GLU A 120 13.13 -4.07 -6.03
N LEU A 121 12.56 -3.09 -5.32
CA LEU A 121 13.07 -1.72 -5.31
C LEU A 121 14.45 -1.61 -4.65
N GLU A 122 14.69 -2.33 -3.55
CA GLU A 122 16.00 -2.43 -2.92
C GLU A 122 17.04 -3.03 -3.89
N GLU A 123 16.72 -4.13 -4.56
CA GLU A 123 17.60 -4.73 -5.58
C GLU A 123 17.89 -3.78 -6.76
N ILE A 124 16.89 -3.03 -7.21
CA ILE A 124 17.06 -2.03 -8.27
C ILE A 124 18.01 -0.92 -7.81
N ASN A 125 17.85 -0.43 -6.57
CA ASN A 125 18.72 0.61 -6.02
C ASN A 125 20.17 0.12 -5.88
N GLU A 126 20.38 -1.10 -5.37
CA GLU A 126 21.73 -1.69 -5.30
C GLU A 126 22.39 -1.82 -6.67
N LYS A 127 21.63 -2.20 -7.70
CA LYS A 127 22.13 -2.26 -9.08
C LYS A 127 22.45 -0.87 -9.64
N ILE A 128 21.65 0.14 -9.30
CA ILE A 128 21.91 1.54 -9.67
C ILE A 128 23.19 2.03 -9.01
N ASP A 129 23.39 1.74 -7.73
CA ASP A 129 24.59 2.13 -6.98
C ASP A 129 25.84 1.45 -7.56
N ALA A 130 25.77 0.15 -7.84
CA ALA A 130 26.86 -0.57 -8.50
C ALA A 130 27.19 -0.01 -9.89
N LEU A 131 26.17 0.40 -10.66
CA LEU A 131 26.37 1.06 -11.96
C LEU A 131 26.93 2.48 -11.81
N ASN A 132 26.53 3.21 -10.76
CA ASN A 132 27.08 4.53 -10.46
C ASN A 132 28.55 4.43 -10.05
N ASP A 133 28.94 3.46 -9.23
CA ASP A 133 30.34 3.19 -8.89
C ASP A 133 31.17 2.86 -10.14
N LEU A 134 30.58 2.11 -11.08
CA LEU A 134 31.20 1.79 -12.37
C LEU A 134 31.33 3.04 -13.27
N ARG A 135 30.33 3.93 -13.28
CA ARG A 135 30.28 5.12 -14.13
C ARG A 135 31.10 6.29 -13.60
N TYR A 136 31.16 6.45 -12.28
CA TYR A 136 31.85 7.56 -11.60
C TYR A 136 33.22 7.15 -11.04
N GLY A 137 33.66 5.91 -11.25
CA GLY A 137 35.07 5.56 -11.08
C GLY A 137 35.52 5.53 -9.63
N THR A 138 34.75 4.88 -8.74
CA THR A 138 35.30 4.44 -7.44
C THR A 138 36.29 3.27 -7.62
N ILE A 139 36.44 2.76 -8.86
CA ILE A 139 37.62 2.01 -9.29
C ILE A 139 38.66 3.06 -9.70
N ASN A 140 39.68 3.23 -8.86
CA ASN A 140 40.85 4.10 -9.01
C ASN A 140 41.69 3.80 -10.29
N PHE A 141 41.09 3.99 -11.46
CA PHE A 141 41.79 3.91 -12.75
C PHE A 141 42.90 4.95 -12.81
N GLU A 142 42.70 6.12 -12.21
CA GLU A 142 43.68 7.20 -12.17
C GLU A 142 44.98 6.74 -11.49
N THR A 143 44.90 6.06 -10.34
CA THR A 143 46.07 5.51 -9.64
C THR A 143 46.74 4.38 -10.43
N SER A 144 45.95 3.58 -11.14
CA SER A 144 46.48 2.50 -12.00
C SER A 144 47.18 3.07 -13.24
N ILE A 145 46.66 4.16 -13.82
CA ILE A 145 47.24 4.87 -14.95
C ILE A 145 48.53 5.60 -14.53
N GLU A 146 48.53 6.26 -13.37
CA GLU A 146 49.73 6.90 -12.82
C GLU A 146 50.86 5.91 -12.54
N SER A 147 50.53 4.74 -11.96
CA SER A 147 51.49 3.65 -11.76
C SER A 147 52.08 3.19 -13.09
N LEU A 148 51.21 2.93 -14.08
CA LEU A 148 51.65 2.47 -15.40
C LEU A 148 52.53 3.51 -16.12
N CYS A 149 52.21 4.80 -15.99
CA CYS A 149 53.04 5.89 -16.51
C CYS A 149 54.43 5.92 -15.86
N LYS A 150 54.50 5.70 -14.54
CA LYS A 150 55.77 5.59 -13.81
C LYS A 150 56.60 4.41 -14.30
N ASP A 151 55.99 3.23 -14.41
CA ASP A 151 56.66 2.01 -14.86
C ASP A 151 57.20 2.15 -16.29
N LEU A 152 56.42 2.78 -17.19
CA LEU A 152 56.84 3.08 -18.56
C LEU A 152 58.02 4.04 -18.60
N HIS A 153 58.01 5.07 -17.76
CA HIS A 153 59.10 6.05 -17.72
C HIS A 153 60.39 5.46 -17.13
N GLU A 154 60.28 4.56 -16.15
CA GLU A 154 61.42 3.79 -15.62
C GLU A 154 62.01 2.85 -16.69
N LEU A 155 61.14 2.18 -17.46
CA LEU A 155 61.55 1.32 -18.57
C LEU A 155 62.28 2.12 -19.66
N GLU A 156 61.74 3.28 -20.04
CA GLU A 156 62.35 4.21 -21.00
C GLU A 156 63.75 4.64 -20.56
N ASN A 157 63.90 5.06 -19.30
CA ASN A 157 65.20 5.46 -18.76
C ASN A 157 66.21 4.31 -18.75
N ARG A 158 65.78 3.09 -18.40
CA ARG A 158 66.66 1.89 -18.45
C ARG A 158 67.11 1.56 -19.87
N LEU A 159 66.22 1.69 -20.86
CA LEU A 159 66.57 1.48 -22.26
C LEU A 159 67.56 2.53 -22.78
N LEU A 160 67.39 3.78 -22.38
CA LEU A 160 68.32 4.87 -22.72
C LEU A 160 69.70 4.70 -22.08
N GLU A 161 69.78 4.13 -20.87
CA GLU A 161 71.06 3.81 -20.23
C GLU A 161 71.75 2.59 -20.84
N LEU A 162 70.99 1.58 -21.30
CA LEU A 162 71.53 0.40 -21.99
C LEU A 162 72.00 0.69 -23.43
N GLY A 163 71.48 1.76 -24.04
CA GLY A 163 71.85 2.19 -25.39
C GLY A 163 73.06 3.14 -25.46
N LYS A 164 73.66 3.50 -24.32
CA LYS A 164 74.91 4.28 -24.22
C LYS A 164 76.11 3.38 -24.02
#